data_AF-A0A954S4R9-F1
#
_entry.id   AF-A0A954S4R9-F1
#
_cell.length_a   1.000
_cell.length_b   1.000
_cell.length_c   1.000
_cell.angle_alpha   90.00
_cell.angle_beta   90.00
_cell.angle_gamma   90.00
#
_symmetry.space_group_name_H-M   'P 1'
#
loop_
_entity.id
_entity.type
_entity.pdbx_description
1 polymer ?
#
loop_
_entity_poly.entity_id
_entity_poly.type
_entity_poly.pdbx_seq_one_letter_code
_entity_poly.pdbx_strand_id
1 'polypeptide(L)'
;MSFQASCPACASPVEFTLTNSIVTVCPSCGSAVGRGGGKLEDLGKVADLVQTDSPLKLGLRGKFKGVPFEITGRTQIRHSAGGVWDEWYVAFRGGQRWGWL
;
A
#
# COMPACT_ATOMS: atom_id res chain seq x y z
N MET A 1 -14.83 -5.35 1.57
CA MET A 1 -15.35 -4.02 2.00
C MET A 1 -14.18 -3.26 2.61
N SER A 2 -14.04 -1.97 2.33
CA SER A 2 -12.97 -1.16 2.90
C SER A 2 -13.22 -0.88 4.39
N PHE A 3 -12.15 -0.56 5.12
CA PHE A 3 -12.19 -0.23 6.54
C PHE A 3 -11.68 1.19 6.74
N GLN A 4 -12.48 2.05 7.39
CA GLN A 4 -12.11 3.43 7.70
C GLN A 4 -11.76 3.57 9.17
N ALA A 5 -10.78 4.42 9.45
CA ALA A 5 -10.37 4.76 10.80
C ALA A 5 -9.70 6.14 10.86
N SER A 6 -9.34 6.57 12.06
CA SER A 6 -8.58 7.82 12.26
C SER A 6 -7.09 7.54 12.33
N CYS A 7 -6.29 8.35 11.65
CA CYS A 7 -4.83 8.28 11.71
C CYS A 7 -4.35 8.58 13.15
N PRO A 8 -3.53 7.71 13.77
CA PRO A 8 -2.98 7.95 15.11
C PRO A 8 -2.05 9.18 15.18
N ALA A 9 -1.47 9.62 14.06
CA ALA A 9 -0.53 10.73 14.01
C ALA A 9 -1.20 12.11 13.92
N CYS A 10 -2.33 12.23 13.21
CA CYS A 10 -2.95 13.53 12.91
C CYS A 10 -4.49 13.55 12.98
N ALA A 11 -5.11 12.46 13.42
CA ALA A 11 -6.56 12.28 13.51
C ALA A 11 -7.35 12.38 12.18
N SER A 12 -6.70 12.61 11.05
CA SER A 12 -7.36 12.62 9.73
C SER A 12 -7.87 11.23 9.34
N PRO A 13 -8.94 11.14 8.54
CA PRO A 13 -9.48 9.86 8.10
C PRO A 13 -8.46 9.09 7.24
N VAL A 14 -8.35 7.79 7.48
CA VAL A 14 -7.58 6.84 6.68
C VAL A 14 -8.46 5.68 6.26
N GLU A 15 -8.22 5.18 5.05
CA GLU A 15 -8.95 4.06 4.49
C GLU A 15 -7.99 2.90 4.17
N PHE A 16 -8.40 1.71 4.58
CA PHE A 16 -7.83 0.44 4.17
C PHE A 16 -8.73 -0.12 3.08
N THR A 17 -8.31 -0.03 1.82
CA THR A 17 -9.11 -0.39 0.64
C THR A 17 -9.55 -1.87 0.65
N LEU A 18 -8.70 -2.74 1.22
CA LEU A 18 -8.96 -4.17 1.37
C LEU A 18 -9.04 -4.56 2.85
N THR A 19 -10.00 -5.42 3.19
CA THR A 19 -10.28 -5.83 4.58
C THR A 19 -9.08 -6.49 5.27
N ASN A 20 -8.23 -7.16 4.49
CA ASN A 20 -7.01 -7.82 4.94
C ASN A 20 -5.74 -7.00 4.65
N SER A 21 -5.87 -5.73 4.25
CA SER A 21 -4.73 -4.83 4.23
C SER A 21 -4.29 -4.53 5.67
N ILE A 22 -2.98 -4.58 5.90
CA ILE A 22 -2.35 -4.38 7.21
C ILE A 22 -1.71 -2.99 7.35
N VAL A 23 -1.47 -2.29 6.24
CA VAL A 23 -0.86 -0.95 6.24
C VAL A 23 -1.58 -0.07 5.21
N THR A 24 -1.75 1.21 5.53
CA THR A 24 -2.16 2.26 4.59
C THR A 24 -1.35 3.53 4.86
N VAL A 25 -1.30 4.45 3.91
CA VAL A 25 -0.61 5.75 4.09
C VAL A 25 -1.65 6.84 4.23
N CYS A 26 -1.55 7.64 5.29
CA CYS A 26 -2.46 8.75 5.53
C CYS A 26 -2.29 9.81 4.44
N PRO A 27 -3.36 10.17 3.70
CA PRO A 27 -3.27 11.15 2.62
C PRO A 27 -2.99 12.57 3.13
N SER A 28 -3.31 12.85 4.40
CA SER A 28 -3.18 14.18 4.99
C SER A 28 -1.78 14.47 5.53
N CYS A 29 -1.14 13.51 6.19
CA CYS A 29 0.14 13.73 6.87
C CYS A 29 1.30 12.86 6.37
N GLY A 30 1.03 11.85 5.54
CA GLY A 30 2.04 10.93 5.00
C GLY A 30 2.52 9.84 5.98
N SER A 31 1.88 9.69 7.15
CA SER A 31 2.21 8.60 8.08
C SER A 31 1.73 7.25 7.53
N ALA A 32 2.58 6.24 7.63
CA ALA A 32 2.20 4.85 7.44
C ALA A 32 1.45 4.36 8.69
N VAL A 33 0.20 3.93 8.52
CA VAL A 33 -0.67 3.46 9.60
C VAL A 33 -0.78 1.95 9.51
N GLY A 34 -0.27 1.26 10.54
CA GLY A 34 -0.34 -0.19 10.68
C GLY A 34 -1.58 -0.63 11.44
N ARG A 35 -2.12 -1.80 11.08
CA ARG A 35 -3.18 -2.50 11.80
C ARG A 35 -2.65 -3.83 12.32
N GLY A 36 -2.56 -3.97 13.64
CA GLY A 36 -2.05 -5.18 14.30
C GLY A 36 -2.55 -5.29 15.73
N GLY A 37 -2.77 -6.52 16.22
CA GLY A 37 -3.15 -6.76 17.62
C GLY A 37 -4.43 -6.06 18.09
N GLY A 38 -5.37 -5.77 17.18
CA GLY A 38 -6.63 -5.09 17.50
C GLY A 38 -6.55 -3.57 17.60
N LYS A 39 -5.40 -2.95 17.33
CA LYS A 39 -5.18 -1.50 17.38
C LYS A 39 -4.55 -0.97 16.10
N LEU A 40 -4.60 0.36 15.96
CA LEU A 40 -3.88 1.09 14.93
C LEU A 40 -2.60 1.68 15.52
N GLU A 41 -1.54 1.64 14.74
CA GLU A 41 -0.21 2.10 15.13
C GLU A 41 0.32 3.09 14.09
N ASP A 42 0.96 4.16 14.56
CA ASP A 42 1.75 5.04 13.71
C ASP A 42 3.11 4.38 13.48
N LEU A 43 3.40 4.01 12.23
CA LEU A 43 4.69 3.42 11.82
C LEU A 43 5.68 4.51 11.37
N GLY A 44 5.31 5.79 11.47
CA GLY A 44 6.13 6.93 11.09
C GLY A 44 5.80 7.47 9.70
N LYS A 45 6.43 8.59 9.34
CA LYS A 45 6.26 9.23 8.03
C LYS A 45 7.00 8.46 6.95
N VAL A 46 6.30 8.20 5.85
CA VAL A 46 6.91 7.67 4.64
C VAL A 46 7.86 8.72 4.07
N ALA A 47 9.07 8.30 3.73
CA ALA A 47 10.05 9.16 3.11
C ALA A 47 9.62 9.57 1.69
N ASP A 48 10.16 10.69 1.20
CA ASP A 48 9.93 11.10 -0.18
C ASP A 48 10.42 10.01 -1.14
N LEU A 49 9.52 9.60 -2.04
CA LEU A 49 9.81 8.57 -3.04
C LEU A 49 10.58 9.19 -4.21
N VAL A 50 11.59 8.47 -4.68
CA VAL A 50 12.25 8.81 -5.95
C VAL A 50 11.28 8.53 -7.09
N GLN A 51 11.21 9.45 -8.05
CA GLN A 51 10.47 9.21 -9.29
C GLN A 51 11.16 8.09 -10.07
N THR A 52 10.42 7.03 -10.36
CA THR A 52 10.85 5.92 -11.22
C THR A 52 10.05 5.98 -12.51
N ASP A 53 10.64 5.51 -13.61
CA ASP A 53 9.95 5.42 -14.92
C ASP A 53 8.96 4.25 -15.00
N SER A 54 8.46 3.76 -13.86
CA SER A 54 7.54 2.62 -13.82
C SER A 54 6.21 2.99 -14.52
N PRO A 55 5.74 2.20 -15.48
CA PRO A 55 4.43 2.41 -16.11
C PRO A 55 3.28 2.01 -15.17
N LEU A 56 3.57 1.34 -14.06
CA LEU A 56 2.58 0.84 -13.11
C LEU A 56 2.11 1.95 -12.17
N LYS A 57 0.85 1.86 -11.75
CA LYS A 57 0.19 2.83 -10.87
C LYS A 57 -0.76 2.11 -9.92
N LEU A 58 -0.98 2.68 -8.74
CA LEU A 58 -2.04 2.24 -7.84
C LEU A 58 -3.40 2.32 -8.55
N GLY A 59 -4.24 1.31 -8.33
CA GLY A 59 -5.55 1.16 -8.97
C GLY A 59 -5.50 0.58 -10.39
N LEU A 60 -4.32 0.28 -10.94
CA LEU A 60 -4.21 -0.39 -12.25
C LEU A 60 -4.84 -1.78 -12.17
N ARG A 61 -5.75 -2.08 -13.09
CA ARG A 61 -6.47 -3.36 -13.16
C ARG A 61 -6.11 -4.15 -14.41
N GLY A 62 -6.16 -5.46 -14.29
CA GLY A 62 -5.89 -6.36 -15.41
C GLY A 62 -6.38 -7.78 -15.17
N LYS A 63 -5.96 -8.70 -16.04
CA LYS A 63 -6.19 -10.13 -15.90
C LYS A 63 -4.89 -10.88 -16.12
N PHE A 64 -4.57 -11.82 -15.24
CA PHE A 64 -3.45 -12.74 -15.40
C PHE A 64 -3.99 -14.17 -15.44
N LYS A 65 -3.74 -14.90 -16.54
CA LYS A 65 -4.28 -16.25 -16.78
C LYS A 65 -5.80 -16.33 -16.54
N GLY A 66 -6.53 -15.30 -16.98
CA GLY A 66 -7.99 -15.20 -16.80
C GLY A 66 -8.45 -14.73 -15.42
N VAL A 67 -7.57 -14.59 -14.43
CA VAL A 67 -7.92 -14.13 -13.08
C VAL A 67 -7.77 -12.61 -13.00
N PRO A 68 -8.81 -11.85 -12.60
CA PRO A 68 -8.71 -10.40 -12.44
C PRO A 68 -7.78 -10.02 -11.28
N PHE A 69 -7.05 -8.93 -11.46
CA PHE A 69 -6.18 -8.35 -10.46
C PHE A 69 -6.26 -6.83 -10.43
N GLU A 70 -5.85 -6.24 -9.31
CA GLU A 70 -5.65 -4.81 -9.12
C GLU A 70 -4.32 -4.56 -8.39
N ILE A 71 -3.58 -3.53 -8.80
CA ILE A 71 -2.40 -3.04 -8.07
C ILE A 71 -2.90 -2.16 -6.93
N THR A 72 -2.65 -2.58 -5.69
CA THR A 72 -3.23 -1.91 -4.49
C THR A 72 -2.17 -1.37 -3.54
N GLY A 73 -0.89 -1.61 -3.80
CA GLY A 73 0.20 -1.08 -2.99
C GLY A 73 1.49 -0.91 -3.79
N ARG A 74 2.36 -0.04 -3.28
CA ARG A 74 3.70 0.23 -3.80
C ARG A 74 4.63 0.49 -2.61
N THR A 75 5.77 -0.17 -2.59
CA THR A 75 6.87 0.14 -1.67
C THR A 75 8.10 0.43 -2.52
N GLN A 76 8.88 1.46 -2.16
CA GLN A 76 10.17 1.71 -2.78
C GLN A 76 11.27 1.33 -1.81
N ILE A 77 12.23 0.55 -2.29
CA ILE A 77 13.37 0.09 -1.49
C ILE A 77 14.64 0.70 -2.08
N ARG A 78 15.51 1.18 -1.18
CA ARG A 78 16.87 1.61 -1.50
C ARG A 78 17.84 0.63 -0.89
N HIS A 79 18.66 0.00 -1.72
CA HIS A 79 19.75 -0.85 -1.28
C HIS A 79 21.01 -0.01 -1.00
N SER A 80 21.82 -0.45 -0.04
CA SER A 80 23.05 0.24 0.37
C SER A 80 24.08 0.36 -0.76
N ALA A 81 24.06 -0.57 -1.72
CA ALA A 81 24.89 -0.52 -2.93
C ALA A 81 24.40 0.51 -3.99
N GLY A 82 23.36 1.29 -3.70
CA GLY A 82 22.89 2.40 -4.53
C GLY A 82 21.67 2.11 -5.41
N GLY A 83 21.22 0.86 -5.51
CA GLY A 83 20.03 0.49 -6.28
C GLY A 83 18.73 0.95 -5.63
N VAL A 84 17.76 1.35 -6.45
CA VAL A 84 16.39 1.67 -6.05
C VAL A 84 15.42 0.91 -6.94
N TRP A 85 14.40 0.28 -6.35
CA TRP A 85 13.31 -0.35 -7.10
C TRP A 85 11.98 -0.17 -6.38
N ASP A 86 10.92 -0.36 -7.15
CA ASP A 86 9.56 -0.44 -6.63
C ASP A 86 9.15 -1.91 -6.53
N GLU A 87 8.51 -2.26 -5.43
CA GLU A 87 7.75 -3.49 -5.27
C GLU A 87 6.26 -3.16 -5.33
N TRP A 88 5.54 -3.85 -6.21
CA TRP A 88 4.13 -3.64 -6.43
C TRP A 88 3.30 -4.77 -5.84
N TYR A 89 2.30 -4.40 -5.05
CA TYR A 89 1.39 -5.35 -4.42
C TYR A 89 0.15 -5.52 -5.27
N VAL A 90 -0.08 -6.76 -5.69
CA VAL A 90 -1.16 -7.14 -6.59
C VAL A 90 -2.21 -7.94 -5.82
N ALA A 91 -3.43 -7.44 -5.75
CA ALA A 91 -4.56 -8.12 -5.17
C ALA A 91 -5.32 -8.90 -6.25
N PHE A 92 -5.46 -10.20 -6.06
CA PHE A 92 -6.29 -11.07 -6.88
C PHE A 92 -7.62 -11.36 -6.17
N ARG A 93 -8.70 -11.52 -6.96
CA ARG A 93 -10.02 -11.90 -6.46
C ARG A 93 -10.47 -11.03 -5.27
N GLY A 94 -10.30 -9.72 -5.38
CA GLY A 94 -10.70 -8.76 -4.34
C GLY A 94 -9.91 -8.88 -3.03
N GLY A 95 -8.63 -9.25 -3.10
CA GLY A 95 -7.74 -9.36 -1.94
C GLY A 95 -7.68 -10.75 -1.30
N GLN A 96 -8.35 -11.77 -1.86
CA GLN A 96 -8.24 -13.14 -1.34
C GLN A 96 -6.86 -13.76 -1.54
N ARG A 97 -6.10 -13.28 -2.53
CA ARG A 97 -4.75 -13.72 -2.81
C ARG A 97 -3.89 -12.53 -3.22
N TRP A 98 -2.62 -12.57 -2.84
CA TRP A 98 -1.65 -11.53 -3.12
C TRP A 98 -0.55 -12.03 -4.06
N GLY A 99 -0.01 -11.10 -4.84
CA GLY A 99 1.21 -11.26 -5.63
C GLY A 99 2.11 -10.04 -5.46
N TRP A 100 3.38 -10.24 -5.73
CA TRP A 100 4.40 -9.19 -5.72
C TRP A 100 5.01 -9.14 -7.12
N LEU A 101 5.27 -7.93 -7.60
CA LEU A 101 5.86 -7.66 -8.90
C LEU A 101 7.00 -6.67 -8.76
#